data_AF-A0AAW1QBK6-F1
#
_entry.id   AF-A0AAW1QBK6-F1
#
_cell.length_a   1.000
_cell.length_b   1.000
_cell.length_c   1.000
_cell.angle_alpha   90.00
_cell.angle_beta   90.00
_cell.angle_gamma   90.00
#
_symmetry.space_group_name_H-M   'P 1'
#
loop_
_entity.id
_entity.type
_entity.pdbx_description
1 polymer ?
#
loop_
_entity_poly.entity_id
_entity_poly.type
_entity_poly.pdbx_seq_one_letter_code
_entity_poly.pdbx_strand_id
1 'polypeptide(L)'
;MSQTGSQSPDRVSTISTWQQQPDNIVDGAESRPTVSVGEHSLASVGEAGPEQKSEQVTSERPTDEQILAQENQIKAEEAQRHSLIGGIEPLSALAKEYEAGSSVFVNKIKTVEASYRAIRRARGDGNCFFRSFVFAYMEQLVNLQDLPERNRVVTCIRQWEKKLVEAGFEQLVFEDPQMIIIDQLNSLGTLDPLKVSVLESNMLDAELANQVVMYFRMLTSAAIQLRADFFAPFIMGMTDEGLTVEQFRRRCVEPMGEESDHVHIVALTDALQVPVRVVYLDRSLNVMAGGFGGGDSSAQVNHHDFIPETAPSAATATAKPLIPRVHLLYRPGHYDILYPI
;
A
#
# COMPACT_ATOMS: atom_id res chain seq x y z
N MET A 1 62.56 -4.46 -14.03
CA MET A 1 61.96 -3.30 -14.71
C MET A 1 60.86 -3.85 -15.61
N SER A 2 59.65 -4.15 -15.15
CA SER A 2 58.55 -3.33 -14.60
C SER A 2 57.39 -3.42 -15.60
N GLN A 3 56.25 -3.88 -15.08
CA GLN A 3 54.97 -4.19 -15.74
C GLN A 3 54.34 -2.98 -16.44
N THR A 4 53.36 -3.21 -17.31
CA THR A 4 52.01 -2.61 -17.20
C THR A 4 51.04 -3.29 -18.17
N GLY A 5 50.12 -4.08 -17.63
CA GLY A 5 48.84 -4.41 -18.26
C GLY A 5 47.77 -3.55 -17.60
N SER A 6 46.99 -2.82 -18.38
CA SER A 6 45.89 -1.99 -17.88
C SER A 6 44.59 -2.79 -17.91
N GLN A 7 44.16 -3.24 -16.74
CA GLN A 7 42.79 -3.66 -16.47
C GLN A 7 41.88 -2.42 -16.44
N SER A 8 40.72 -2.51 -17.09
CA SER A 8 39.61 -1.58 -16.94
C SER A 8 38.99 -1.70 -15.54
N PRO A 9 38.68 -0.62 -14.83
CA PRO A 9 38.05 -0.71 -13.52
C PRO A 9 36.54 -0.90 -13.65
N ASP A 10 36.04 -1.88 -12.90
CA ASP A 10 34.63 -2.07 -12.58
C ASP A 10 34.03 -0.77 -12.02
N ARG A 11 32.95 -0.31 -12.67
CA ARG A 11 32.12 0.78 -12.14
C ARG A 11 31.22 0.20 -11.06
N VAL A 12 31.68 0.32 -9.82
CA VAL A 12 30.83 0.24 -8.62
C VAL A 12 29.75 1.32 -8.74
N SER A 13 28.50 0.90 -8.94
CA SER A 13 27.32 1.75 -8.85
C SER A 13 27.16 2.19 -7.40
N THR A 14 27.33 3.49 -7.15
CA THR A 14 27.12 4.12 -5.86
C THR A 14 25.64 4.02 -5.47
N ILE A 15 25.37 3.12 -4.53
CA ILE A 15 24.09 2.99 -3.83
C ILE A 15 23.84 4.31 -3.08
N SER A 16 22.75 5.00 -3.43
CA SER A 16 22.22 6.10 -2.62
C SER A 16 21.77 5.51 -1.29
N THR A 17 22.51 5.84 -0.24
CA THR A 17 22.33 5.34 1.12
C THR A 17 21.15 6.08 1.73
N TRP A 18 20.07 5.36 2.05
CA TRP A 18 18.96 5.93 2.81
C TRP A 18 19.38 6.14 4.26
N GLN A 19 19.58 7.40 4.65
CA GLN A 19 19.71 7.79 6.05
C GLN A 19 18.36 7.58 6.75
N GLN A 20 18.24 6.48 7.49
CA GLN A 20 17.29 6.39 8.59
C GLN A 20 17.66 7.46 9.62
N GLN A 21 16.77 8.41 9.87
CA GLN A 21 16.84 9.21 11.09
C GLN A 21 16.41 8.31 12.26
N PRO A 22 17.13 8.30 13.39
CA PRO A 22 16.75 7.49 14.53
C PRO A 22 15.51 8.07 15.23
N ASP A 23 14.53 7.22 15.49
CA ASP A 23 13.44 7.50 16.42
C ASP A 23 14.02 7.70 17.83
N ASN A 24 13.93 8.93 18.35
CA ASN A 24 14.20 9.23 19.75
C ASN A 24 13.03 8.71 20.59
N ILE A 25 13.09 7.44 20.99
CA ILE A 25 12.26 6.90 22.06
C ILE A 25 12.90 7.32 23.40
N VAL A 26 12.22 8.23 24.09
CA VAL A 26 12.51 8.54 25.50
C VAL A 26 11.72 7.53 26.33
N ASP A 27 12.32 6.39 26.64
CA ASP A 27 11.74 5.44 27.60
C ASP A 27 12.13 5.82 29.03
N GLY A 28 11.10 6.23 29.78
CA GLY A 28 11.13 6.32 31.23
C GLY A 28 11.26 4.93 31.84
N ALA A 29 12.29 4.77 32.65
CA ALA A 29 12.59 3.56 33.39
C ALA A 29 11.46 3.17 34.35
N GLU A 30 10.94 1.94 34.22
CA GLU A 30 10.42 1.19 35.34
C GLU A 30 10.98 -0.23 35.34
N SER A 31 11.71 -0.51 36.42
CA SER A 31 12.43 -1.72 36.74
C SER A 31 11.52 -2.93 36.94
N ARG A 32 11.77 -4.03 36.21
CA ARG A 32 11.32 -5.39 36.59
C ARG A 32 12.52 -6.19 37.15
N PRO A 33 12.38 -6.88 38.30
CA PRO A 33 13.47 -7.64 38.89
C PRO A 33 13.64 -8.99 38.19
N THR A 34 14.89 -9.31 37.88
CA THR A 34 15.38 -10.62 37.45
C THR A 34 15.32 -11.63 38.60
N VAL A 35 14.72 -12.81 38.38
CA VAL A 35 14.85 -13.95 39.31
C VAL A 35 15.76 -14.99 38.67
N SER A 36 16.90 -15.19 39.32
CA SER A 36 17.91 -16.21 39.02
C SER A 36 17.41 -17.61 39.37
N VAL A 37 17.61 -18.55 38.45
CA VAL A 37 17.42 -19.99 38.70
C VAL A 37 18.61 -20.50 39.50
N GLY A 38 18.36 -21.07 40.68
CA GLY A 38 19.33 -21.79 41.48
C GLY A 38 18.71 -23.09 41.99
N GLU A 39 19.31 -24.22 41.62
CA GLU A 39 19.00 -25.55 42.14
C GLU A 39 19.44 -25.65 43.61
N HIS A 40 18.64 -26.29 44.47
CA HIS A 40 19.11 -27.24 45.49
C HIS A 40 17.92 -27.99 46.14
N SER A 41 18.15 -29.29 46.34
CA SER A 41 17.27 -30.32 46.93
C SER A 41 17.15 -30.23 48.46
N LEU A 42 15.97 -30.52 49.04
CA LEU A 42 15.70 -31.51 50.12
C LEU A 42 14.31 -31.33 50.76
N ALA A 43 13.76 -32.46 51.22
CA ALA A 43 12.37 -32.71 51.63
C ALA A 43 11.92 -32.10 52.97
N SER A 44 10.60 -31.86 53.13
CA SER A 44 9.84 -32.17 54.35
C SER A 44 8.32 -32.11 54.14
N VAL A 45 7.62 -32.88 54.98
CA VAL A 45 6.20 -33.22 54.99
C VAL A 45 5.41 -32.22 55.85
N GLY A 46 4.16 -31.88 55.48
CA GLY A 46 3.20 -31.37 56.47
C GLY A 46 2.06 -30.49 55.96
N GLU A 47 0.84 -31.03 56.08
CA GLU A 47 -0.43 -30.36 56.40
C GLU A 47 -1.29 -29.71 55.29
N ALA A 48 -2.53 -30.20 55.26
CA ALA A 48 -3.64 -29.77 54.43
C ALA A 48 -4.38 -28.57 55.04
N GLY A 49 -4.69 -27.58 54.19
CA GLY A 49 -5.57 -26.44 54.47
C GLY A 49 -6.42 -26.14 53.22
N PRO A 50 -7.62 -25.54 53.38
CA PRO A 50 -8.76 -25.78 52.51
C PRO A 50 -8.63 -25.13 51.13
N GLU A 51 -9.14 -25.83 50.12
CA GLU A 51 -9.31 -25.37 48.75
C GLU A 51 -10.17 -24.09 48.71
N GLN A 52 -9.53 -22.96 48.43
CA GLN A 52 -10.22 -21.84 47.79
C GLN A 52 -10.13 -22.06 46.28
N LYS A 53 -11.25 -22.47 45.67
CA LYS A 53 -11.44 -22.36 44.21
C LYS A 53 -11.32 -20.90 43.83
N SER A 54 -10.13 -20.49 43.41
CA SER A 54 -9.98 -19.33 42.56
C SER A 54 -10.65 -19.69 41.22
N GLU A 55 -11.77 -19.05 40.92
CA GLU A 55 -12.27 -18.98 39.54
C GLU A 55 -11.20 -18.26 38.72
N GLN A 56 -10.25 -19.02 38.19
CA GLN A 56 -9.43 -18.57 37.08
C GLN A 56 -10.39 -18.38 35.91
N VAL A 57 -10.77 -17.12 35.66
CA VAL A 57 -11.33 -16.72 34.37
C VAL A 57 -10.19 -16.90 33.36
N THR A 58 -10.06 -18.12 32.83
CA THR A 58 -9.32 -18.36 31.61
C THR A 58 -10.16 -17.68 30.53
N SER A 59 -9.79 -16.47 30.12
CA SER A 59 -10.30 -15.91 28.86
C SER A 59 -9.72 -16.78 27.75
N GLU A 60 -10.38 -17.89 27.48
CA GLU A 60 -10.02 -18.79 26.38
C GLU A 60 -10.01 -17.97 25.10
N ARG A 61 -8.92 -18.08 24.33
CA ARG A 61 -8.82 -17.44 23.02
C ARG A 61 -10.05 -17.87 22.20
N PRO A 62 -10.79 -16.93 21.57
CA PRO A 62 -11.91 -17.26 20.71
C PRO A 62 -11.52 -18.30 19.66
N THR A 63 -12.44 -19.18 19.29
CA THR A 63 -12.18 -20.18 18.24
C THR A 63 -12.01 -19.51 16.88
N ASP A 64 -11.34 -20.18 15.94
CA ASP A 64 -11.17 -19.65 14.58
C ASP A 64 -12.53 -19.33 13.92
N GLU A 65 -13.56 -20.13 14.19
CA GLU A 65 -14.93 -19.87 13.71
C GLU A 65 -15.52 -18.57 14.29
N GLN A 66 -15.30 -18.30 15.58
CA GLN A 66 -15.75 -17.06 16.22
C GLN A 66 -15.00 -15.85 15.69
N ILE A 67 -13.69 -15.97 15.45
CA ILE A 67 -12.86 -14.91 14.86
C ILE A 67 -13.36 -14.60 13.44
N LEU A 68 -13.53 -15.63 12.60
CA LEU A 68 -14.04 -15.47 11.23
C LEU A 68 -15.44 -14.85 11.20
N ALA A 69 -16.33 -15.27 12.10
CA ALA A 69 -17.68 -14.70 12.22
C ALA A 69 -17.63 -13.21 12.59
N GLN A 70 -16.77 -12.84 13.55
CA GLN A 70 -16.60 -11.45 13.96
C GLN A 70 -16.00 -10.59 12.83
N GLU A 71 -14.97 -11.07 12.14
CA GLU A 71 -14.37 -10.37 10.99
C GLU A 71 -15.39 -10.15 9.87
N ASN A 72 -16.19 -11.18 9.55
CA ASN A 72 -17.24 -11.06 8.54
C ASN A 72 -18.31 -10.05 8.96
N GLN A 73 -18.66 -9.98 10.24
CA GLN A 73 -19.59 -8.98 10.76
C GLN A 73 -19.03 -7.56 10.61
N ILE A 74 -17.77 -7.32 10.99
CA ILE A 74 -17.11 -6.01 10.84
C ILE A 74 -17.08 -5.61 9.36
N LYS A 75 -16.70 -6.53 8.47
CA LYS A 75 -16.69 -6.29 7.01
C LYS A 75 -18.09 -5.96 6.48
N ALA A 76 -19.13 -6.64 6.97
CA ALA A 76 -20.52 -6.39 6.57
C ALA A 76 -21.03 -5.03 7.06
N GLU A 77 -20.72 -4.63 8.29
CA GLU A 77 -21.06 -3.31 8.84
C GLU A 77 -20.36 -2.19 8.06
N GLU A 78 -19.07 -2.37 7.75
CA GLU A 78 -18.31 -1.43 6.92
C GLU A 78 -18.90 -1.34 5.50
N ALA A 79 -19.31 -2.48 4.93
CA ALA A 79 -19.94 -2.52 3.61
C ALA A 79 -21.30 -1.82 3.54
N GLN A 80 -22.03 -1.75 4.67
CA GLN A 80 -23.27 -1.00 4.78
C GLN A 80 -23.03 0.50 4.91
N ARG A 81 -21.92 0.91 5.54
CA ARG A 81 -21.59 2.33 5.75
C ARG A 81 -20.93 2.98 4.53
N HIS A 82 -20.06 2.23 3.86
CA HIS A 82 -19.21 2.76 2.80
C HIS A 82 -19.34 1.94 1.52
N SER A 83 -19.60 2.59 0.39
CA SER A 83 -19.54 1.95 -0.92
C SER A 83 -18.10 1.54 -1.26
N LEU A 84 -17.92 0.61 -2.19
CA LEU A 84 -16.59 0.17 -2.64
C LEU A 84 -15.76 1.37 -3.14
N ILE A 85 -16.39 2.21 -3.95
CA ILE A 85 -15.89 3.51 -4.41
C ILE A 85 -16.99 4.54 -4.15
N GLY A 86 -16.61 5.68 -3.56
CA GLY A 86 -17.50 6.80 -3.27
C GLY A 86 -17.72 7.73 -4.46
N GLY A 87 -18.53 8.77 -4.25
CA GLY A 87 -18.59 9.91 -5.15
C GLY A 87 -17.41 10.87 -4.95
N ILE A 88 -17.28 11.84 -5.85
CA ILE A 88 -16.32 12.93 -5.71
C ILE A 88 -16.86 13.92 -4.67
N GLU A 89 -16.03 14.28 -3.70
CA GLU A 89 -16.36 15.24 -2.65
C GLU A 89 -15.24 16.30 -2.46
N PRO A 90 -15.57 17.49 -1.94
CA PRO A 90 -14.54 18.47 -1.60
C PRO A 90 -13.70 17.99 -0.41
N LEU A 91 -12.42 18.35 -0.39
CA LEU A 91 -11.51 18.02 0.72
C LEU A 91 -11.96 18.59 2.08
N SER A 92 -12.75 19.66 2.09
CA SER A 92 -13.42 20.14 3.30
C SER A 92 -14.34 19.11 3.97
N ALA A 93 -14.88 18.12 3.23
CA ALA A 93 -15.61 17.00 3.81
C ALA A 93 -14.67 16.12 4.67
N LEU A 94 -13.46 15.85 4.19
CA LEU A 94 -12.42 15.16 4.94
C LEU A 94 -11.94 15.99 6.14
N ALA A 95 -11.79 17.31 6.00
CA ALA A 95 -11.37 18.19 7.10
C ALA A 95 -12.32 18.11 8.30
N LYS A 96 -13.63 18.02 8.06
CA LYS A 96 -14.66 17.91 9.10
C LYS A 96 -14.50 16.68 10.00
N GLU A 97 -13.95 15.58 9.49
CA GLU A 97 -13.68 14.38 10.30
C GLU A 97 -12.63 14.63 11.39
N TYR A 98 -11.74 15.59 11.18
CA TYR A 98 -10.63 15.90 12.07
C TYR A 98 -10.84 17.18 12.87
N GLU A 99 -11.90 17.96 12.62
CA GLU A 99 -12.19 19.24 13.30
C GLU A 99 -12.21 19.11 14.83
N ALA A 100 -12.79 18.02 15.34
CA ALA A 100 -12.88 17.75 16.78
C ALA A 100 -11.66 16.99 17.36
N GLY A 101 -10.78 16.46 16.51
CA GLY A 101 -9.77 15.47 16.92
C GLY A 101 -8.31 15.85 16.68
N SER A 102 -7.99 16.64 15.66
CA SER A 102 -6.60 16.97 15.30
C SER A 102 -6.50 18.22 14.42
N SER A 103 -6.06 19.33 15.00
CA SER A 103 -5.76 20.56 14.26
C SER A 103 -4.63 20.38 13.22
N VAL A 104 -3.70 19.46 13.48
CA VAL A 104 -2.62 19.12 12.54
C VAL A 104 -3.18 18.56 11.23
N PHE A 105 -4.12 17.61 11.31
CA PHE A 105 -4.75 17.04 10.12
C PHE A 105 -5.58 18.08 9.37
N VAL A 106 -6.37 18.88 10.07
CA VAL A 106 -7.15 19.97 9.45
C VAL A 106 -6.24 20.94 8.69
N ASN A 107 -5.11 21.33 9.28
CA ASN A 107 -4.15 22.23 8.63
C ASN A 107 -3.44 21.58 7.44
N LYS A 108 -3.08 20.30 7.53
CA LYS A 108 -2.53 19.55 6.38
C LYS A 108 -3.53 19.47 5.24
N ILE A 109 -4.80 19.18 5.52
CA ILE A 109 -5.84 19.10 4.49
C ILE A 109 -6.01 20.45 3.78
N LYS A 110 -5.97 21.57 4.49
CA LYS A 110 -5.96 22.91 3.88
C LYS A 110 -4.77 23.12 2.93
N THR A 111 -3.60 22.59 3.27
CA THR A 111 -2.44 22.61 2.36
C THR A 111 -2.67 21.73 1.13
N VAL A 112 -3.33 20.57 1.27
CA VAL A 112 -3.70 19.69 0.14
C VAL A 112 -4.68 20.38 -0.81
N GLU A 113 -5.64 21.16 -0.28
CA GLU A 113 -6.61 21.93 -1.07
C GLU A 113 -5.97 22.92 -2.05
N ALA A 114 -4.72 23.34 -1.81
CA ALA A 114 -3.99 24.21 -2.72
C ALA A 114 -3.51 23.52 -4.00
N SER A 115 -3.43 22.18 -4.03
CA SER A 115 -2.96 21.39 -5.17
C SER A 115 -4.00 20.40 -5.71
N TYR A 116 -5.05 20.13 -4.93
CA TYR A 116 -6.07 19.14 -5.25
C TYR A 116 -7.46 19.74 -5.06
N ARG A 117 -8.32 19.56 -6.06
CA ARG A 117 -9.69 20.11 -6.08
C ARG A 117 -10.70 19.23 -5.36
N ALA A 118 -10.44 17.93 -5.26
CA ALA A 118 -11.39 16.97 -4.70
C ALA A 118 -10.73 15.67 -4.23
N ILE A 119 -11.49 14.87 -3.49
CA ILE A 119 -11.17 13.51 -3.06
C ILE A 119 -12.32 12.57 -3.45
N ARG A 120 -12.02 11.29 -3.70
CA ARG A 120 -13.00 10.21 -3.81
C ARG A 120 -12.57 9.07 -2.91
N ARG A 121 -13.47 8.63 -2.03
CA ARG A 121 -13.17 7.59 -1.04
C ARG A 121 -13.23 6.20 -1.62
N ALA A 122 -12.41 5.31 -1.07
CA ALA A 122 -12.57 3.87 -1.26
C ALA A 122 -12.99 3.22 0.07
N ARG A 123 -13.59 2.03 0.02
CA ARG A 123 -13.90 1.27 1.24
C ARG A 123 -12.62 0.82 1.95
N GLY A 124 -12.57 0.96 3.27
CA GLY A 124 -11.49 0.45 4.13
C GLY A 124 -11.58 -1.06 4.37
N ASP A 125 -11.45 -1.87 3.32
CA ASP A 125 -11.59 -3.33 3.37
C ASP A 125 -10.27 -4.08 3.10
N GLY A 126 -9.13 -3.40 3.28
CA GLY A 126 -7.79 -3.89 2.92
C GLY A 126 -7.48 -3.88 1.42
N ASN A 127 -8.46 -3.67 0.54
CA ASN A 127 -8.27 -3.58 -0.91
C ASN A 127 -8.20 -2.13 -1.42
N CYS A 128 -8.31 -1.15 -0.53
CA CYS A 128 -8.41 0.27 -0.88
C CYS A 128 -7.30 0.75 -1.82
N PHE A 129 -6.04 0.32 -1.65
CA PHE A 129 -4.94 0.69 -2.56
C PHE A 129 -5.22 0.26 -4.01
N PHE A 130 -5.41 -1.04 -4.23
CA PHE A 130 -5.66 -1.60 -5.57
C PHE A 130 -6.92 -0.99 -6.19
N ARG A 131 -7.98 -0.87 -5.39
CA ARG A 131 -9.25 -0.30 -5.85
C ARG A 131 -9.10 1.16 -6.28
N SER A 132 -8.45 1.98 -5.44
CA SER A 132 -8.19 3.39 -5.72
C SER A 132 -7.26 3.58 -6.91
N PHE A 133 -6.19 2.78 -7.01
CA PHE A 133 -5.25 2.83 -8.13
C PHE A 133 -5.96 2.53 -9.46
N VAL A 134 -6.68 1.41 -9.54
CA VAL A 134 -7.31 0.97 -10.78
C VAL A 134 -8.40 1.94 -11.21
N PHE A 135 -9.25 2.35 -10.27
CA PHE A 135 -10.32 3.30 -10.57
C PHE A 135 -9.75 4.63 -11.08
N ALA A 136 -8.80 5.24 -10.35
CA ALA A 136 -8.22 6.52 -10.74
C ALA A 136 -7.53 6.45 -12.11
N TYR A 137 -6.82 5.35 -12.38
CA TYR A 137 -6.14 5.16 -13.65
C TYR A 137 -7.12 4.99 -14.82
N MET A 138 -8.12 4.12 -14.68
CA MET A 138 -9.14 3.93 -15.72
C MET A 138 -9.99 5.18 -15.94
N GLU A 139 -10.37 5.87 -14.87
CA GLU A 139 -11.12 7.13 -14.94
C GLU A 139 -10.34 8.20 -15.71
N GLN A 140 -9.01 8.29 -15.51
CA GLN A 140 -8.15 9.19 -16.25
C GLN A 140 -8.11 8.86 -17.76
N LEU A 141 -8.01 7.57 -18.11
CA LEU A 141 -8.08 7.12 -19.51
C LEU A 141 -9.41 7.48 -20.16
N VAL A 142 -10.52 7.28 -19.44
CA VAL A 142 -11.87 7.61 -19.91
C VAL A 142 -12.03 9.11 -20.10
N ASN A 143 -11.62 9.93 -19.14
CA ASN A 143 -11.77 11.38 -19.21
C ASN A 143 -10.94 12.01 -20.34
N LEU A 144 -9.72 11.49 -20.57
CA LEU A 144 -8.82 12.01 -21.60
C LEU A 144 -9.01 11.34 -22.96
N GLN A 145 -9.80 10.26 -23.04
CA GLN A 145 -9.90 9.41 -24.24
C GLN A 145 -8.50 8.99 -24.75
N ASP A 146 -7.61 8.63 -23.83
CA ASP A 146 -6.19 8.40 -24.10
C ASP A 146 -5.98 7.01 -24.71
N LEU A 147 -6.31 6.88 -25.99
CA LEU A 147 -6.15 5.63 -26.74
C LEU A 147 -4.71 5.12 -26.84
N PRO A 148 -3.67 5.97 -26.99
CA PRO A 148 -2.28 5.51 -26.96
C PRO A 148 -1.91 4.83 -25.65
N GLU A 149 -2.20 5.46 -24.50
CA GLU A 149 -1.93 4.86 -23.19
C GLU A 149 -2.78 3.61 -22.97
N ARG A 150 -4.06 3.63 -23.37
CA ARG A 150 -4.93 2.45 -23.32
C ARG A 150 -4.32 1.28 -24.08
N ASN A 151 -3.84 1.50 -25.31
CA ASN A 151 -3.19 0.44 -26.11
C ASN A 151 -1.92 -0.08 -25.44
N ARG A 152 -1.11 0.82 -24.85
CA ARG A 152 0.10 0.46 -24.11
C ARG A 152 -0.23 -0.44 -22.93
N VAL A 153 -1.19 -0.07 -22.09
CA VAL A 153 -1.52 -0.84 -20.88
C VAL A 153 -2.21 -2.16 -21.21
N VAL A 154 -3.07 -2.22 -22.24
CA VAL A 154 -3.62 -3.50 -22.74
C VAL A 154 -2.49 -4.43 -23.18
N THR A 155 -1.51 -3.91 -23.92
CA THR A 155 -0.33 -4.70 -24.34
C THR A 155 0.47 -5.17 -23.14
N CYS A 156 0.69 -4.29 -22.16
CA CYS A 156 1.38 -4.61 -20.92
C CYS A 156 0.68 -5.74 -20.14
N ILE A 157 -0.63 -5.61 -19.91
CA ILE A 157 -1.45 -6.63 -19.21
C ILE A 157 -1.38 -7.98 -19.94
N ARG A 158 -1.45 -8.00 -21.28
CA ARG A 158 -1.30 -9.25 -22.06
C ARG A 158 0.09 -9.86 -21.90
N GLN A 159 1.15 -9.06 -21.86
CA GLN A 159 2.50 -9.56 -21.64
C GLN A 159 2.70 -10.18 -20.24
N TRP A 160 1.88 -9.78 -19.27
CA TRP A 160 1.92 -10.36 -17.92
C TRP A 160 1.36 -11.77 -17.83
N GLU A 161 0.63 -12.27 -18.81
CA GLU A 161 0.12 -13.66 -18.84
C GLU A 161 1.26 -14.68 -18.66
N LYS A 162 2.32 -14.59 -19.47
CA LYS A 162 3.49 -15.49 -19.37
C LYS A 162 4.22 -15.33 -18.04
N LYS A 163 4.32 -14.10 -17.53
CA LYS A 163 5.00 -13.78 -16.28
C LYS A 163 4.26 -14.31 -15.06
N LEU A 164 2.92 -14.30 -15.09
CA LEU A 164 2.08 -14.90 -14.05
C LEU A 164 2.30 -16.42 -14.01
N VAL A 165 2.32 -17.08 -15.16
CA VAL A 165 2.62 -18.52 -15.25
C VAL A 165 4.03 -18.84 -14.76
N GLU A 166 5.04 -18.04 -15.16
CA GLU A 166 6.42 -18.17 -14.68
C GLU A 166 6.54 -17.99 -13.16
N ALA A 167 5.73 -17.11 -12.58
CA ALA A 167 5.65 -16.89 -11.13
C ALA A 167 4.84 -17.96 -10.38
N GLY A 168 4.28 -18.96 -11.09
CA GLY A 168 3.61 -20.12 -10.51
C GLY A 168 2.08 -20.04 -10.47
N PHE A 169 1.45 -19.06 -11.11
CA PHE A 169 -0.01 -18.98 -11.20
C PHE A 169 -0.54 -19.84 -12.36
N GLU A 170 -1.64 -20.55 -12.12
CA GLU A 170 -2.34 -21.29 -13.17
C GLU A 170 -3.18 -20.34 -14.04
N GLN A 171 -3.12 -20.50 -15.36
CA GLN A 171 -3.79 -19.62 -16.32
C GLN A 171 -5.31 -19.47 -16.06
N LEU A 172 -5.97 -20.59 -15.75
CA LEU A 172 -7.40 -20.64 -15.45
C LEU A 172 -7.81 -19.72 -14.27
N VAL A 173 -6.89 -19.39 -13.37
CA VAL A 173 -7.17 -18.56 -12.19
C VAL A 173 -7.27 -17.08 -12.56
N PHE A 174 -6.51 -16.62 -13.57
CA PHE A 174 -6.39 -15.20 -13.87
C PHE A 174 -6.94 -14.79 -15.25
N GLU A 175 -7.24 -15.74 -16.14
CA GLU A 175 -7.68 -15.42 -17.51
C GLU A 175 -9.00 -14.64 -17.54
N ASP A 176 -10.01 -15.05 -16.76
CA ASP A 176 -11.30 -14.37 -16.70
C ASP A 176 -11.19 -12.92 -16.15
N PRO A 177 -10.56 -12.69 -14.97
CA PRO A 177 -10.28 -11.34 -14.49
C PRO A 177 -9.48 -10.47 -15.47
N GLN A 178 -8.49 -11.07 -16.15
CA GLN A 178 -7.68 -10.35 -17.13
C GLN A 178 -8.51 -9.91 -18.33
N MET A 179 -9.35 -10.81 -18.87
CA MET A 179 -10.24 -10.51 -19.99
C MET A 179 -11.20 -9.37 -19.63
N ILE A 180 -11.79 -9.41 -18.44
CA ILE A 180 -12.67 -8.35 -17.94
C ILE A 180 -12.01 -6.98 -17.97
N ILE A 181 -10.76 -6.87 -17.50
CA ILE A 181 -10.02 -5.61 -17.49
C ILE A 181 -9.73 -5.15 -18.92
N ILE A 182 -9.27 -6.07 -19.76
CA ILE A 182 -8.93 -5.80 -21.17
C ILE A 182 -10.15 -5.34 -21.96
N ASP A 183 -11.31 -5.96 -21.75
CA ASP A 183 -12.55 -5.64 -22.47
C ASP A 183 -13.07 -4.27 -22.08
N GLN A 184 -13.04 -3.93 -20.78
CA GLN A 184 -13.33 -2.57 -20.32
C GLN A 184 -12.39 -1.54 -20.95
N LEU A 185 -11.07 -1.82 -21.00
CA LEU A 185 -10.11 -0.93 -21.65
C LEU A 185 -10.36 -0.80 -23.16
N ASN A 186 -10.64 -1.91 -23.85
CA ASN A 186 -10.88 -1.90 -25.29
C ASN A 186 -12.18 -1.18 -25.66
N SER A 187 -13.19 -1.21 -24.78
CA SER A 187 -14.46 -0.50 -25.01
C SER A 187 -14.26 1.01 -25.20
N LEU A 188 -13.20 1.61 -24.62
CA LEU A 188 -12.81 3.01 -24.84
C LEU A 188 -12.53 3.35 -26.33
N GLY A 189 -12.09 2.36 -27.11
CA GLY A 189 -11.78 2.55 -28.54
C GLY A 189 -12.94 2.23 -29.50
N THR A 190 -14.15 2.02 -28.98
CA THR A 190 -15.33 1.62 -29.78
C THR A 190 -16.21 2.81 -30.15
N LEU A 191 -17.29 2.55 -30.92
CA LEU A 191 -18.27 3.59 -31.30
C LEU A 191 -19.12 4.11 -30.13
N ASP A 192 -19.26 3.33 -29.05
CA ASP A 192 -19.86 3.77 -27.77
C ASP A 192 -18.82 3.56 -26.66
N PRO A 193 -17.90 4.53 -26.47
CA PRO A 193 -16.81 4.42 -25.50
C PRO A 193 -17.30 4.24 -24.07
N LEU A 194 -16.48 3.56 -23.25
CA LEU A 194 -16.68 3.51 -21.80
C LEU A 194 -16.86 4.92 -21.24
N LYS A 195 -17.92 5.10 -20.45
CA LYS A 195 -18.23 6.36 -19.75
C LYS A 195 -17.87 6.20 -18.28
N VAL A 196 -17.52 7.31 -17.62
CA VAL A 196 -17.19 7.30 -16.19
C VAL A 196 -18.34 6.71 -15.37
N SER A 197 -19.60 7.01 -15.70
CA SER A 197 -20.76 6.44 -15.01
C SER A 197 -20.85 4.91 -15.11
N VAL A 198 -20.41 4.33 -16.23
CA VAL A 198 -20.37 2.87 -16.42
C VAL A 198 -19.21 2.28 -15.62
N LEU A 199 -18.04 2.92 -15.65
CA LEU A 199 -16.90 2.53 -14.83
C LEU A 199 -17.24 2.57 -13.32
N GLU A 200 -17.93 3.60 -12.87
CA GLU A 200 -18.46 3.70 -11.50
C GLU A 200 -19.39 2.55 -11.17
N SER A 201 -20.36 2.25 -12.04
CA SER A 201 -21.27 1.12 -11.83
C SER A 201 -20.51 -0.21 -11.73
N ASN A 202 -19.54 -0.43 -12.62
CA ASN A 202 -18.71 -1.62 -12.64
C ASN A 202 -17.87 -1.77 -11.36
N MET A 203 -17.31 -0.67 -10.86
CA MET A 203 -16.47 -0.68 -9.66
C MET A 203 -17.26 -0.61 -8.35
N LEU A 204 -18.59 -0.44 -8.44
CA LEU A 204 -19.55 -0.61 -7.35
C LEU A 204 -20.11 -2.04 -7.28
N ASP A 205 -20.08 -2.79 -8.39
CA ASP A 205 -20.41 -4.21 -8.39
C ASP A 205 -19.30 -5.01 -7.68
N ALA A 206 -19.67 -5.71 -6.60
CA ALA A 206 -18.70 -6.36 -5.73
C ALA A 206 -18.00 -7.54 -6.42
N GLU A 207 -18.69 -8.29 -7.27
CA GLU A 207 -18.10 -9.43 -7.97
C GLU A 207 -17.06 -8.93 -8.97
N LEU A 208 -17.44 -7.99 -9.82
CA LEU A 208 -16.59 -7.42 -10.85
C LEU A 208 -15.39 -6.67 -10.26
N ALA A 209 -15.63 -5.79 -9.28
CA ALA A 209 -14.58 -5.02 -8.65
C ALA A 209 -13.58 -5.92 -7.91
N ASN A 210 -14.03 -7.01 -7.29
CA ASN A 210 -13.15 -7.94 -6.60
C ASN A 210 -12.33 -8.81 -7.56
N GLN A 211 -12.89 -9.22 -8.71
CA GLN A 211 -12.11 -9.89 -9.76
C GLN A 211 -10.99 -8.99 -10.28
N VAL A 212 -11.28 -7.70 -10.50
CA VAL A 212 -10.28 -6.72 -10.92
C VAL A 212 -9.17 -6.58 -9.85
N VAL A 213 -9.53 -6.42 -8.58
CA VAL A 213 -8.54 -6.36 -7.48
C VAL A 213 -7.71 -7.64 -7.39
N MET A 214 -8.34 -8.81 -7.49
CA MET A 214 -7.68 -10.11 -7.43
C MET A 214 -6.61 -10.24 -8.53
N TYR A 215 -6.92 -9.82 -9.77
CA TYR A 215 -5.95 -9.81 -10.86
C TYR A 215 -4.71 -8.97 -10.52
N PHE A 216 -4.92 -7.74 -10.04
CA PHE A 216 -3.80 -6.86 -9.71
C PHE A 216 -3.00 -7.33 -8.49
N ARG A 217 -3.62 -8.03 -7.52
CA ARG A 217 -2.88 -8.71 -6.44
C ARG A 217 -1.98 -9.81 -6.98
N MET A 218 -2.47 -10.66 -7.88
CA MET A 218 -1.66 -11.72 -8.52
C MET A 218 -0.52 -11.12 -9.35
N LEU A 219 -0.80 -10.07 -10.13
CA LEU A 219 0.21 -9.35 -10.92
C LEU A 219 1.28 -8.73 -10.02
N THR A 220 0.89 -8.11 -8.91
CA THR A 220 1.83 -7.58 -7.90
C THR A 220 2.67 -8.70 -7.26
N SER A 221 2.05 -9.82 -6.87
CA SER A 221 2.78 -10.98 -6.34
C SER A 221 3.81 -11.50 -7.36
N ALA A 222 3.41 -11.70 -8.61
CA ALA A 222 4.32 -12.13 -9.67
C ALA A 222 5.45 -11.13 -9.89
N ALA A 223 5.17 -9.82 -9.88
CA ALA A 223 6.18 -8.78 -10.02
C ALA A 223 7.20 -8.77 -8.87
N ILE A 224 6.76 -9.08 -7.66
CA ILE A 224 7.63 -9.25 -6.49
C ILE A 224 8.50 -10.49 -6.65
N GLN A 225 7.92 -11.63 -7.04
CA GLN A 225 8.63 -12.90 -7.20
C GLN A 225 9.71 -12.85 -8.28
N LEU A 226 9.38 -12.29 -9.45
CA LEU A 226 10.32 -12.19 -10.57
C LEU A 226 11.49 -11.24 -10.29
N ARG A 227 11.38 -10.42 -9.23
CA ARG A 227 12.44 -9.52 -8.74
C ARG A 227 12.73 -9.77 -7.26
N ALA A 228 12.70 -11.04 -6.84
CA ALA A 228 12.83 -11.41 -5.43
C ALA A 228 14.09 -10.82 -4.77
N ASP A 229 15.24 -10.83 -5.45
CA ASP A 229 16.49 -10.28 -4.92
C ASP A 229 16.41 -8.78 -4.63
N PHE A 230 15.65 -8.03 -5.44
CA PHE A 230 15.42 -6.61 -5.21
C PHE A 230 14.49 -6.37 -4.02
N PHE A 231 13.43 -7.17 -3.88
CA PHE A 231 12.42 -6.97 -2.82
C PHE A 231 12.83 -7.59 -1.47
N ALA A 232 13.69 -8.60 -1.46
CA ALA A 232 14.05 -9.36 -0.27
C ALA A 232 14.57 -8.49 0.89
N PRO A 233 15.47 -7.50 0.70
CA PRO A 233 15.94 -6.66 1.80
C PRO A 233 14.82 -5.84 2.47
N PHE A 234 13.86 -5.36 1.66
CA PHE A 234 12.74 -4.56 2.16
C PHE A 234 11.73 -5.42 2.92
N ILE A 235 11.48 -6.65 2.44
CA ILE A 235 10.55 -7.59 3.07
C ILE A 235 11.13 -8.16 4.36
N MET A 236 12.43 -8.47 4.38
CA MET A 236 13.10 -9.02 5.57
C MET A 236 13.02 -8.06 6.76
N GLY A 237 13.03 -6.74 6.51
CA GLY A 237 12.94 -5.72 7.56
C GLY A 237 11.54 -5.41 8.08
N MET A 238 10.48 -6.07 7.59
CA MET A 238 9.09 -5.75 7.97
C MET A 238 8.66 -6.36 9.30
N THR A 239 9.31 -7.44 9.75
CA THR A 239 8.95 -8.17 10.98
C THR A 239 10.23 -8.60 11.70
N ASP A 240 10.20 -8.67 13.03
CA ASP A 240 11.36 -9.08 13.84
C ASP A 240 11.89 -10.48 13.49
N GLU A 241 11.01 -11.39 13.09
CA GLU A 241 11.37 -12.76 12.69
C GLU A 241 11.90 -12.85 11.24
N GLY A 242 11.74 -11.77 10.46
CA GLY A 242 12.01 -11.72 9.02
C GLY A 242 11.06 -12.57 8.18
N LEU A 243 10.48 -11.99 7.13
CA LEU A 243 9.73 -12.75 6.12
C LEU A 243 10.60 -13.04 4.90
N THR A 244 10.48 -14.26 4.37
CA THR A 244 10.94 -14.55 3.01
C THR A 244 9.99 -13.90 1.99
N VAL A 245 10.49 -13.66 0.77
CA VAL A 245 9.66 -13.15 -0.34
C VAL A 245 8.42 -14.02 -0.55
N GLU A 246 8.60 -15.35 -0.54
CA GLU A 246 7.49 -16.30 -0.71
C GLU A 246 6.42 -16.17 0.38
N GLN A 247 6.84 -16.09 1.64
CA GLN A 247 5.92 -15.93 2.76
C GLN A 247 5.17 -14.60 2.70
N PHE A 248 5.86 -13.51 2.35
CA PHE A 248 5.25 -12.20 2.20
C PHE A 248 4.18 -12.19 1.10
N ARG A 249 4.48 -12.77 -0.08
CA ARG A 249 3.51 -12.85 -1.18
C ARG A 249 2.23 -13.58 -0.76
N ARG A 250 2.38 -14.79 -0.21
CA ARG A 250 1.25 -15.65 0.17
C ARG A 250 0.43 -15.12 1.34
N ARG A 251 1.04 -14.33 2.23
CA ARG A 251 0.37 -13.84 3.45
C ARG A 251 -0.15 -12.41 3.31
N CYS A 252 0.54 -11.55 2.58
CA CYS A 252 0.31 -10.10 2.62
C CYS A 252 -0.05 -9.49 1.24
N VAL A 253 0.10 -10.24 0.14
CA VAL A 253 -0.15 -9.72 -1.21
C VAL A 253 -1.31 -10.42 -1.89
N GLU A 254 -1.23 -11.74 -2.00
CA GLU A 254 -2.19 -12.59 -2.72
C GLU A 254 -3.57 -12.65 -2.06
N PRO A 255 -3.70 -12.76 -0.72
CA PRO A 255 -5.02 -12.83 -0.10
C PRO A 255 -5.80 -11.52 -0.24
N MET A 256 -7.11 -11.66 -0.45
CA MET A 256 -8.03 -10.52 -0.48
C MET A 256 -8.19 -9.92 0.91
N GLY A 257 -8.23 -8.59 0.98
CA GLY A 257 -8.42 -7.86 2.23
C GLY A 257 -7.16 -7.65 3.07
N GLU A 258 -5.99 -8.05 2.56
CA GLU A 258 -4.70 -7.71 3.17
C GLU A 258 -4.24 -6.30 2.78
N GLU A 259 -3.77 -5.54 3.76
CA GLU A 259 -3.33 -4.16 3.56
C GLU A 259 -2.17 -4.07 2.56
N SER A 260 -2.08 -2.93 1.89
CA SER A 260 -1.01 -2.65 0.91
C SER A 260 -0.07 -1.58 1.46
N ASP A 261 1.22 -1.82 1.29
CA ASP A 261 2.28 -0.92 1.74
C ASP A 261 3.19 -0.54 0.54
N HIS A 262 4.28 0.15 0.82
CA HIS A 262 5.25 0.67 -0.14
C HIS A 262 5.73 -0.40 -1.14
N VAL A 263 5.94 -1.65 -0.70
CA VAL A 263 6.36 -2.76 -1.57
C VAL A 263 5.31 -3.05 -2.65
N HIS A 264 4.02 -3.05 -2.30
CA HIS A 264 2.91 -3.26 -3.25
C HIS A 264 2.86 -2.13 -4.27
N ILE A 265 3.04 -0.87 -3.82
CA ILE A 265 3.01 0.30 -4.70
C ILE A 265 4.15 0.26 -5.72
N VAL A 266 5.39 0.02 -5.27
CA VAL A 266 6.57 -0.09 -6.14
C VAL A 266 6.39 -1.20 -7.15
N ALA A 267 6.00 -2.40 -6.70
CA ALA A 267 5.82 -3.56 -7.56
C ALA A 267 4.75 -3.32 -8.64
N LEU A 268 3.59 -2.76 -8.27
CA LEU A 268 2.51 -2.48 -9.22
C LEU A 268 2.87 -1.36 -10.21
N THR A 269 3.48 -0.29 -9.70
CA THR A 269 3.95 0.87 -10.50
C THR A 269 4.92 0.41 -11.58
N ASP A 270 5.94 -0.36 -11.21
CA ASP A 270 6.91 -0.92 -12.16
C ASP A 270 6.26 -1.93 -13.09
N ALA A 271 5.38 -2.79 -12.59
CA ALA A 271 4.79 -3.83 -13.41
C ALA A 271 3.93 -3.26 -14.54
N LEU A 272 3.16 -2.22 -14.26
CA LEU A 272 2.26 -1.57 -15.23
C LEU A 272 2.90 -0.39 -15.96
N GLN A 273 4.06 0.08 -15.50
CA GLN A 273 4.72 1.28 -15.98
C GLN A 273 3.83 2.53 -15.86
N VAL A 274 3.10 2.62 -14.74
CA VAL A 274 2.16 3.71 -14.45
C VAL A 274 2.66 4.47 -13.22
N PRO A 275 3.11 5.72 -13.35
CA PRO A 275 3.64 6.46 -12.21
C PRO A 275 2.53 6.93 -11.27
N VAL A 276 2.79 6.81 -9.97
CA VAL A 276 1.83 7.07 -8.88
C VAL A 276 2.39 8.11 -7.93
N ARG A 277 1.56 9.08 -7.51
CA ARG A 277 1.86 9.98 -6.40
C ARG A 277 1.05 9.58 -5.18
N VAL A 278 1.70 9.41 -4.05
CA VAL A 278 1.03 9.22 -2.75
C VAL A 278 1.29 10.44 -1.87
N VAL A 279 0.22 11.09 -1.45
CA VAL A 279 0.22 12.24 -0.54
C VAL A 279 -0.05 11.73 0.87
N TYR A 280 0.82 12.02 1.83
CA TYR A 280 0.76 11.44 3.18
C TYR A 280 0.10 12.40 4.17
N LEU A 281 -1.05 11.99 4.70
CA LEU A 281 -1.73 12.66 5.79
C LEU A 281 -1.43 11.94 7.11
N ASP A 282 -0.31 12.31 7.72
CA ASP A 282 0.19 11.79 8.99
C ASP A 282 0.35 12.90 10.05
N ARG A 283 0.69 12.53 11.29
CA ARG A 283 0.89 13.49 12.38
C ARG A 283 2.26 14.18 12.37
N SER A 284 3.14 13.83 11.43
CA SER A 284 4.47 14.44 11.35
C SER A 284 4.35 15.95 11.18
N LEU A 285 5.10 16.70 11.97
CA LEU A 285 5.30 18.12 11.75
C LEU A 285 6.61 18.25 10.99
N ASN A 286 6.62 18.90 9.83
CA ASN A 286 7.86 19.09 9.09
C ASN A 286 8.67 20.21 9.77
N VAL A 287 9.49 19.84 10.76
CA VAL A 287 10.31 20.79 11.55
C VAL A 287 11.48 21.36 10.72
N MET A 288 11.84 20.72 9.61
CA MET A 288 13.01 21.09 8.80
C MET A 288 12.79 22.29 7.85
N ALA A 289 11.55 22.77 7.71
CA ALA A 289 11.25 23.99 6.94
C ALA A 289 11.45 25.28 7.77
N GLY A 290 11.81 25.18 9.05
CA GLY A 290 12.16 26.30 9.92
C GLY A 290 13.65 26.31 10.25
N GLY A 291 14.48 26.87 9.37
CA GLY A 291 15.85 27.20 9.76
C GLY A 291 15.83 28.14 10.98
N PHE A 292 16.62 27.82 12.02
CA PHE A 292 16.89 28.56 13.27
C PHE A 292 16.20 29.92 13.47
N GLY A 293 14.87 29.93 13.50
CA GLY A 293 14.07 31.14 13.60
C GLY A 293 12.62 30.76 13.73
N GLY A 294 12.01 31.11 14.88
CA GLY A 294 10.64 30.77 15.23
C GLY A 294 9.60 31.38 14.28
N GLY A 295 9.39 30.73 13.14
CA GLY A 295 8.33 31.00 12.18
C GLY A 295 7.50 29.73 12.00
N ASP A 296 6.21 29.87 12.28
CA ASP A 296 5.09 28.94 12.07
C ASP A 296 5.46 27.53 11.61
N SER A 297 5.31 26.54 12.50
CA SER A 297 5.42 25.11 12.20
C SER A 297 4.28 24.71 11.24
N SER A 298 4.38 25.15 9.98
CA SER A 298 3.33 24.96 9.00
C SER A 298 3.19 23.47 8.73
N ALA A 299 1.96 22.99 8.82
CA ALA A 299 1.58 21.62 8.54
C ALA A 299 1.72 21.35 7.03
N GLN A 300 2.96 21.23 6.56
CA GLN A 300 3.26 20.84 5.19
C GLN A 300 2.95 19.35 5.00
N VAL A 301 2.43 19.03 3.82
CA VAL A 301 2.09 17.67 3.43
C VAL A 301 3.20 17.09 2.57
N ASN A 302 3.70 15.93 2.96
CA ASN A 302 4.71 15.21 2.21
C ASN A 302 4.04 14.38 1.11
N HIS A 303 4.72 14.21 -0.01
CA HIS A 303 4.30 13.28 -1.06
C HIS A 303 5.49 12.49 -1.58
N HIS A 304 5.22 11.29 -2.07
CA HIS A 304 6.19 10.43 -2.73
C HIS A 304 5.70 10.06 -4.12
N ASP A 305 6.59 10.21 -5.09
CA ASP A 305 6.35 9.82 -6.48
C ASP A 305 7.03 8.47 -6.74
N PHE A 306 6.21 7.48 -7.03
CA PHE A 306 6.62 6.16 -7.47
C PHE A 306 6.71 6.20 -8.99
N ILE A 307 7.94 6.20 -9.50
CA ILE A 307 8.23 6.25 -10.92
C ILE A 307 8.81 4.90 -11.36
N PRO A 308 8.33 4.30 -12.47
CA PRO A 308 8.87 3.03 -12.94
C PRO A 308 10.38 3.07 -13.17
N GLU A 309 11.13 2.03 -12.80
CA GLU A 309 12.60 2.01 -12.95
C GLU A 309 13.07 2.20 -14.41
N THR A 310 12.31 1.68 -15.36
CA THR A 310 12.59 1.79 -16.79
C THR A 310 12.16 3.12 -17.40
N ALA A 311 11.55 4.01 -16.61
CA ALA A 311 11.28 5.37 -17.06
C ALA A 311 12.59 6.13 -17.27
N PRO A 312 12.65 7.06 -18.25
CA PRO A 312 13.81 7.93 -18.40
C PRO A 312 14.03 8.72 -17.12
N SER A 313 15.12 8.41 -16.41
CA SER A 313 15.47 9.08 -15.17
C SER A 313 15.68 10.58 -15.41
N ALA A 314 15.15 11.41 -14.50
CA ALA A 314 15.47 12.84 -14.44
C ALA A 314 16.98 13.11 -14.30
N ALA A 315 17.82 12.08 -14.04
CA ALA A 315 19.28 12.16 -14.06
C ALA A 315 19.88 12.48 -15.45
N THR A 316 19.11 12.33 -16.53
CA THR A 316 19.45 12.94 -17.82
C THR A 316 18.83 14.33 -17.90
N ALA A 317 19.67 15.37 -17.89
CA ALA A 317 19.34 16.80 -17.80
C ALA A 317 18.38 17.36 -18.90
N THR A 318 17.84 16.51 -19.76
CA THR A 318 16.95 16.84 -20.88
C THR A 318 15.61 16.10 -20.85
N ALA A 319 15.39 15.17 -19.91
CA ALA A 319 14.13 14.44 -19.80
C ALA A 319 13.08 15.27 -19.04
N LYS A 320 11.92 15.50 -19.67
CA LYS A 320 10.76 16.10 -18.99
C LYS A 320 10.39 15.21 -17.79
N PRO A 321 10.19 15.75 -16.57
CA PRO A 321 9.81 14.95 -15.42
C PRO A 321 8.50 14.21 -15.71
N LEU A 322 8.49 12.91 -15.40
CA LEU A 322 7.32 12.07 -15.60
C LEU A 322 6.25 12.51 -14.60
N ILE A 323 5.10 12.96 -15.10
CA ILE A 323 4.00 13.43 -14.25
C ILE A 323 3.17 12.20 -13.83
N PRO A 324 2.96 11.97 -12.52
CA PRO A 324 2.11 10.91 -12.04
C PRO A 324 0.71 10.96 -12.66
N ARG A 325 0.21 9.79 -13.09
CA ARG A 325 -1.16 9.67 -13.64
C ARG A 325 -2.19 9.43 -12.54
N VAL A 326 -1.77 8.77 -11.47
CA VAL A 326 -2.60 8.38 -10.33
C VAL A 326 -2.12 9.16 -9.12
N HIS A 327 -3.05 9.83 -8.43
CA HIS A 327 -2.78 10.55 -7.20
C HIS A 327 -3.64 9.96 -6.09
N LEU A 328 -2.99 9.48 -5.03
CA LEU A 328 -3.63 8.87 -3.88
C LEU A 328 -3.35 9.69 -2.62
N LEU A 329 -4.31 9.71 -1.69
CA LEU A 329 -4.12 10.16 -0.33
C LEU A 329 -3.90 8.94 0.55
N TYR A 330 -2.75 8.86 1.22
CA TYR A 330 -2.54 7.90 2.30
C TYR A 330 -2.91 8.53 3.63
N ARG A 331 -3.80 7.86 4.35
CA ARG A 331 -4.06 8.02 5.77
C ARG A 331 -3.59 6.73 6.45
N PRO A 332 -3.22 6.71 7.75
CA PRO A 332 -2.75 5.49 8.39
C PRO A 332 -3.68 4.28 8.11
N GLY A 333 -3.19 3.30 7.36
CA GLY A 333 -3.93 2.09 6.94
C GLY A 333 -4.92 2.25 5.78
N HIS A 334 -4.98 3.39 5.09
CA HIS A 334 -6.03 3.65 4.10
C HIS A 334 -5.62 4.52 2.91
N TYR A 335 -6.17 4.22 1.73
CA TYR A 335 -5.93 4.95 0.49
C TYR A 335 -7.22 5.47 -0.16
N ASP A 336 -7.27 6.78 -0.38
CA ASP A 336 -8.30 7.45 -1.17
C ASP A 336 -7.72 8.02 -2.46
N ILE A 337 -8.58 8.42 -3.40
CA ILE A 337 -8.18 9.05 -4.66
C ILE A 337 -8.18 10.57 -4.51
N LEU A 338 -7.11 11.24 -4.95
CA LEU A 338 -7.04 12.69 -5.05
C LEU A 338 -7.15 13.17 -6.50
N TYR A 339 -7.84 14.30 -6.69
CA TYR A 339 -7.97 14.94 -8.00
C TYR A 339 -7.16 16.23 -8.05
N PRO A 340 -6.06 16.28 -8.83
CA PRO A 340 -5.30 17.51 -9.04
C PRO A 340 -6.17 18.63 -9.62
N ILE A 341 -5.76 19.89 -9.37
CA ILE A 341 -6.39 21.10 -9.94
C ILE A 341 -6.15 21.21 -11.45
#